data_AF-D6CNP5-F1
#
_entry.id   AF-D6CNP5-F1
#
_cell.length_a   1.000
_cell.length_b   1.000
_cell.length_c   1.000
_cell.angle_alpha   90.00
_cell.angle_beta   90.00
_cell.angle_gamma   90.00
#
_symmetry.space_group_name_H-M   'P 1'
#
loop_
_entity.id
_entity.type
_entity.pdbx_description
1 polymer ?
#
loop_
_entity_poly.entity_id
_entity_poly.type
_entity_poly.pdbx_seq_one_letter_code
_entity_poly.pdbx_strand_id
1 'polypeptide(L)'
;MSFPAITLQPPVSGKPLSKQQKAFNTLVGKIHRARNRLQQWHDAMQRAAQAQAAQIDPKMRNLNAMRKELLLALDVMQADPGYNKTDHKRLRAMIEVLAHACLSIQHDADIEAILNRQRAPAREERESGMGDLFGFDEFSQAEAQDADAPEVDGFDAEADDSAGFHRRHQIDVEKRPRDAQTPSLRIIYRKLASALHPDRESDPEERARKTALLQRANQSYKNGDLLALLGLQLEIAMVDAAHLSSLADAQIKDYVRALKAQLADLEDEITLIEQDLRINMPFAASAGKLDPRAIDTLIEQELDALEMVEGELKSVLSRKAEVRFMKSWLREQERSSQALAEESWEEALAALEDFLAQELSPRRRRR
;
A
#
# COMPACT_ATOMS: atom_id res chain seq x y z
N MET A 1 -21.73 -10.38 12.72
CA MET A 1 -23.19 -10.48 12.92
C MET A 1 -23.80 -11.27 11.77
N SER A 2 -24.55 -12.34 12.04
CA SER A 2 -25.25 -13.10 11.00
C SER A 2 -26.40 -12.24 10.47
N PHE A 3 -26.29 -11.78 9.22
CA PHE A 3 -27.39 -11.08 8.57
C PHE A 3 -28.39 -12.13 8.07
N PRO A 4 -29.69 -12.00 8.38
CA PRO A 4 -30.69 -12.91 7.84
C PRO A 4 -30.64 -12.82 6.31
N ALA A 5 -30.55 -13.97 5.64
CA ALA A 5 -30.51 -14.04 4.19
C ALA A 5 -31.88 -13.64 3.63
N ILE A 6 -32.06 -12.35 3.34
CA ILE A 6 -33.31 -11.81 2.80
C ILE A 6 -33.49 -12.36 1.39
N THR A 7 -34.37 -13.35 1.25
CA THR A 7 -34.67 -13.98 -0.03
C THR A 7 -36.14 -13.79 -0.35
N LEU A 8 -36.43 -13.14 -1.48
CA LEU A 8 -37.79 -12.99 -1.97
C LEU A 8 -38.30 -14.37 -2.43
N GLN A 9 -39.43 -14.80 -1.86
CA GLN A 9 -40.11 -16.03 -2.24
C GLN A 9 -41.23 -15.74 -3.25
N PRO A 10 -41.60 -16.69 -4.14
CA PRO A 10 -42.75 -16.50 -5.01
C PRO A 10 -44.02 -16.21 -4.19
N PRO A 11 -44.90 -15.31 -4.66
CA PRO A 11 -46.14 -15.00 -3.95
C PRO A 11 -47.03 -16.24 -3.81
N VAL A 12 -47.86 -16.27 -2.76
CA VAL A 12 -48.78 -17.38 -2.43
C VAL A 12 -49.74 -17.73 -3.59
N SER A 13 -49.90 -16.82 -4.55
CA SER A 13 -50.67 -16.99 -5.79
C SER A 13 -50.04 -17.93 -6.84
N GLY A 14 -48.86 -18.51 -6.57
CA GLY A 14 -48.23 -19.51 -7.44
C GLY A 14 -47.53 -18.95 -8.69
N LYS A 15 -47.43 -17.62 -8.84
CA LYS A 15 -46.71 -17.00 -9.96
C LYS A 15 -45.19 -17.06 -9.76
N PRO A 16 -44.41 -17.35 -10.82
CA PRO A 16 -42.95 -17.38 -10.74
C PRO A 16 -42.37 -15.98 -10.46
N LEU A 17 -41.20 -15.92 -9.82
CA LEU A 17 -40.49 -14.67 -9.51
C LEU A 17 -40.25 -13.82 -10.77
N SER A 18 -40.47 -12.51 -10.64
CA SER A 18 -40.17 -11.53 -11.69
C SER A 18 -38.66 -11.46 -11.97
N LYS A 19 -38.29 -10.89 -13.12
CA LYS A 19 -36.87 -10.67 -13.47
C LYS A 19 -36.16 -9.80 -12.42
N GLN A 20 -36.85 -8.78 -11.88
CA GLN A 20 -36.28 -7.90 -10.86
C GLN A 20 -36.14 -8.62 -9.51
N GLN A 21 -37.10 -9.47 -9.14
CA GLN A 21 -37.02 -10.29 -7.93
C GLN A 21 -35.86 -11.29 -7.97
N LYS A 22 -35.65 -11.95 -9.12
CA LYS A 22 -34.46 -12.82 -9.32
C LYS A 22 -33.15 -12.05 -9.23
N ALA A 23 -33.10 -10.84 -9.81
CA ALA A 23 -31.93 -9.97 -9.73
C ALA A 23 -31.63 -9.53 -8.30
N PHE A 24 -32.68 -9.18 -7.52
CA PHE A 24 -32.57 -8.88 -6.10
C PHE A 24 -31.93 -10.04 -5.34
N ASN A 25 -32.51 -11.26 -5.40
CA ASN A 25 -32.00 -12.43 -4.69
C ASN A 25 -30.53 -12.73 -5.07
N THR A 26 -30.20 -12.60 -6.36
CA THR A 26 -28.82 -12.79 -6.85
C THR A 26 -27.86 -11.77 -6.22
N LEU A 27 -28.24 -10.49 -6.17
CA LEU A 27 -27.41 -9.44 -5.60
C LEU A 27 -27.24 -9.59 -4.09
N VAL A 28 -28.29 -9.99 -3.37
CA VAL A 28 -28.19 -10.32 -1.94
C VAL A 28 -27.11 -11.38 -1.71
N GLY A 29 -27.17 -12.48 -2.46
CA GLY A 29 -26.15 -13.54 -2.37
C GLY A 29 -24.73 -13.07 -2.71
N LYS A 30 -24.59 -12.17 -3.71
CA LYS A 30 -23.28 -11.57 -4.05
C LYS A 30 -22.75 -10.67 -2.94
N ILE A 31 -23.58 -9.80 -2.36
CA ILE A 31 -23.20 -8.91 -1.26
C ILE A 31 -22.78 -9.70 -0.02
N HIS A 32 -23.51 -10.77 0.34
CA HIS A 32 -23.09 -11.63 1.45
C HIS A 32 -21.70 -12.25 1.22
N ARG A 33 -21.43 -12.74 0.01
CA ARG A 33 -20.09 -13.27 -0.34
C ARG A 33 -19.02 -12.18 -0.31
N ALA A 34 -19.32 -10.99 -0.84
CA ALA A 34 -18.39 -9.85 -0.82
C ALA A 34 -18.07 -9.42 0.61
N ARG A 35 -19.08 -9.29 1.49
CA ARG A 35 -18.88 -8.98 2.92
C ARG A 35 -18.04 -10.04 3.64
N ASN A 36 -18.30 -11.32 3.37
CA ASN A 36 -17.50 -12.39 3.95
C ASN A 36 -16.05 -12.35 3.45
N ARG A 37 -15.83 -12.02 2.17
CA ARG A 37 -14.48 -11.85 1.62
C ARG A 37 -13.78 -10.63 2.21
N LEU A 38 -14.48 -9.51 2.36
CA LEU A 38 -13.95 -8.31 3.01
C LEU A 38 -13.56 -8.59 4.47
N GLN A 39 -14.37 -9.35 5.21
CA GLN A 39 -14.00 -9.76 6.57
C GLN A 39 -12.75 -10.65 6.58
N GLN A 40 -12.65 -11.62 5.67
CA GLN A 40 -11.45 -12.44 5.53
C GLN A 40 -10.22 -11.59 5.20
N TRP A 41 -10.37 -10.54 4.40
CA TRP A 41 -9.31 -9.57 4.12
C TRP A 41 -8.90 -8.80 5.37
N HIS A 42 -9.85 -8.26 6.15
CA HIS A 42 -9.52 -7.60 7.41
C HIS A 42 -8.79 -8.51 8.40
N ASP A 43 -9.25 -9.75 8.56
CA ASP A 43 -8.61 -10.75 9.43
C ASP A 43 -7.19 -11.08 8.93
N ALA A 44 -6.98 -11.10 7.61
CA ALA A 44 -5.68 -11.33 7.00
C ALA A 44 -4.72 -10.15 7.15
N MET A 45 -5.21 -8.91 6.96
CA MET A 45 -4.44 -7.70 7.24
C MET A 45 -4.00 -7.63 8.70
N GLN A 46 -4.87 -8.03 9.62
CA GLN A 46 -4.51 -8.05 11.04
C GLN A 46 -3.38 -9.05 11.32
N ARG A 47 -3.44 -10.26 10.74
CA ARG A 47 -2.36 -11.26 10.86
C ARG A 47 -1.06 -10.76 10.24
N ALA A 48 -1.11 -10.17 9.05
CA ALA A 48 0.05 -9.57 8.39
C ALA A 48 0.68 -8.46 9.24
N ALA A 49 -0.11 -7.51 9.74
CA ALA A 49 0.39 -6.43 10.58
C ALA A 49 1.01 -6.95 11.89
N GLN A 50 0.43 -7.99 12.49
CA GLN A 50 1.00 -8.64 13.68
C GLN A 50 2.33 -9.32 13.37
N ALA A 51 2.41 -10.09 12.28
CA ALA A 51 3.65 -10.74 11.87
C ALA A 51 4.73 -9.73 11.48
N GLN A 52 4.35 -8.65 10.80
CA GLN A 52 5.24 -7.55 10.45
C GLN A 52 5.94 -6.99 11.69
N ALA A 53 5.15 -6.55 12.68
CA ALA A 53 5.67 -5.94 13.90
C ALA A 53 6.46 -6.93 14.79
N ALA A 54 6.00 -8.19 14.86
CA ALA A 54 6.56 -9.17 15.79
C ALA A 54 7.77 -9.94 15.24
N GLN A 55 7.85 -10.16 13.92
CA GLN A 55 8.83 -11.06 13.30
C GLN A 55 9.67 -10.35 12.23
N ILE A 56 9.03 -9.65 11.30
CA ILE A 56 9.71 -9.07 10.12
C ILE A 56 10.51 -7.83 10.51
N ASP A 57 9.92 -6.85 11.21
CA ASP A 57 10.60 -5.61 11.59
C ASP A 57 11.85 -5.85 12.46
N PRO A 58 11.82 -6.74 13.48
CA PRO A 58 13.03 -7.07 14.24
C PRO A 58 14.12 -7.72 13.37
N LYS A 59 13.76 -8.65 12.46
CA LYS A 59 14.71 -9.27 11.52
C LYS A 59 15.31 -8.23 10.57
N MET A 60 14.50 -7.35 9.99
CA MET A 60 14.96 -6.25 9.14
C MET A 60 15.93 -5.30 9.86
N ARG A 61 15.64 -4.94 11.12
CA ARG A 61 16.57 -4.15 11.94
C ARG A 61 17.90 -4.87 12.20
N ASN A 62 17.86 -6.17 12.49
CA ASN A 62 19.06 -6.97 12.70
C ASN A 62 19.90 -7.09 11.42
N LEU A 63 19.25 -7.36 10.28
CA LEU A 63 19.90 -7.35 8.97
C LEU A 63 20.54 -6.00 8.66
N ASN A 64 19.85 -4.90 8.99
CA ASN A 64 20.41 -3.56 8.79
C ASN A 64 21.66 -3.32 9.65
N ALA A 65 21.67 -3.79 10.89
CA ALA A 65 22.85 -3.74 11.75
C ALA A 65 24.02 -4.56 11.18
N MET A 66 23.76 -5.77 10.65
CA MET A 66 24.78 -6.58 9.98
C MET A 66 25.31 -5.92 8.69
N ARG A 67 24.44 -5.28 7.91
CA ARG A 67 24.84 -4.49 6.72
C ARG A 67 25.75 -3.33 7.12
N LYS A 68 25.43 -2.61 8.20
CA LYS A 68 26.30 -1.56 8.76
C LYS A 68 27.65 -2.15 9.20
N GLU A 69 27.67 -3.29 9.88
CA GLU A 69 28.92 -3.95 10.28
C GLU A 69 29.79 -4.31 9.07
N LEU A 70 29.18 -4.86 8.02
CA LEU A 70 29.90 -5.19 6.78
C LEU A 70 30.43 -3.92 6.11
N LEU A 71 29.61 -2.88 5.99
CA LEU A 71 30.00 -1.58 5.44
C LEU A 71 31.23 -1.01 6.16
N LEU A 72 31.21 -0.99 7.50
CA LEU A 72 32.34 -0.52 8.30
C LEU A 72 33.60 -1.38 8.08
N ALA A 73 33.44 -2.70 7.95
CA ALA A 73 34.56 -3.59 7.66
C ALA A 73 35.16 -3.31 6.27
N LEU A 74 34.33 -3.12 5.24
CA LEU A 74 34.78 -2.79 3.89
C LEU A 74 35.47 -1.42 3.84
N ASP A 75 34.99 -0.47 4.64
CA ASP A 75 35.60 0.85 4.73
C ASP A 75 37.02 0.79 5.32
N VAL A 76 37.22 0.00 6.38
CA VAL A 76 38.57 -0.25 6.94
C VAL A 76 39.49 -0.91 5.91
N MET A 77 38.98 -1.83 5.08
CA MET A 77 39.76 -2.48 4.01
C MET A 77 40.27 -1.50 2.93
N GLN A 78 39.71 -0.29 2.83
CA GLN A 78 40.23 0.70 1.90
C GLN A 78 41.66 1.15 2.22
N ALA A 79 42.15 0.96 3.45
CA ALA A 79 43.52 1.25 3.85
C ALA A 79 44.47 0.04 3.78
N ASP A 80 43.96 -1.15 3.45
CA ASP A 80 44.76 -2.38 3.45
C ASP A 80 45.58 -2.52 2.15
N PRO A 81 46.93 -2.61 2.22
CA PRO A 81 47.78 -2.75 1.03
C PRO A 81 47.57 -4.07 0.27
N GLY A 82 46.85 -5.03 0.86
CA GLY A 82 46.42 -6.26 0.22
C GLY A 82 45.45 -6.03 -0.94
N TYR A 83 44.81 -4.86 -1.07
CA TYR A 83 43.83 -4.53 -2.11
C TYR A 83 44.48 -3.67 -3.22
N ASN A 84 44.20 -4.01 -4.49
CA ASN A 84 44.72 -3.24 -5.62
C ASN A 84 43.71 -2.18 -6.09
N LYS A 85 44.09 -1.35 -7.05
CA LYS A 85 43.23 -0.29 -7.61
C LYS A 85 41.85 -0.78 -8.07
N THR A 86 41.78 -1.95 -8.70
CA THR A 86 40.50 -2.53 -9.15
C THR A 86 39.66 -3.01 -7.97
N ASP A 87 40.29 -3.61 -6.96
CA ASP A 87 39.61 -4.05 -5.75
C ASP A 87 39.07 -2.84 -4.96
N HIS A 88 39.78 -1.71 -4.91
CA HIS A 88 39.28 -0.46 -4.31
C HIS A 88 38.06 0.11 -5.02
N LYS A 89 37.99 0.01 -6.35
CA LYS A 89 36.78 0.41 -7.11
C LYS A 89 35.57 -0.43 -6.67
N ARG A 90 35.76 -1.75 -6.51
CA ARG A 90 34.70 -2.65 -6.03
C ARG A 90 34.29 -2.37 -4.59
N LEU A 91 35.26 -2.11 -3.71
CA LEU A 91 35.00 -1.73 -2.32
C LEU A 91 34.12 -0.47 -2.26
N ARG A 92 34.47 0.58 -3.02
CA ARG A 92 33.70 1.82 -3.06
C ARG A 92 32.27 1.60 -3.54
N ALA A 93 32.11 0.89 -4.66
CA ALA A 93 30.78 0.58 -5.19
C ALA A 93 29.93 -0.22 -4.19
N MET A 94 30.52 -1.21 -3.52
CA MET A 94 29.80 -2.00 -2.51
C MET A 94 29.44 -1.19 -1.27
N ILE A 95 30.33 -0.31 -0.80
CA ILE A 95 30.04 0.59 0.32
C ILE A 95 28.87 1.52 -0.02
N GLU A 96 28.84 2.07 -1.23
CA GLU A 96 27.74 2.91 -1.69
C GLU A 96 26.40 2.16 -1.71
N VAL A 97 26.38 0.95 -2.28
CA VAL A 97 25.19 0.09 -2.29
C VAL A 97 24.70 -0.21 -0.87
N LEU A 98 25.60 -0.63 0.03
CA LEU A 98 25.24 -0.94 1.41
C LEU A 98 24.78 0.31 2.18
N ALA A 99 25.39 1.47 1.92
CA ALA A 99 25.04 2.71 2.57
C ALA A 99 23.62 3.13 2.20
N HIS A 100 23.28 3.12 0.91
CA HIS A 100 21.92 3.42 0.44
C HIS A 100 20.89 2.44 1.01
N ALA A 101 21.22 1.15 1.05
CA ALA A 101 20.36 0.13 1.65
C ALA A 101 20.16 0.33 3.17
N CYS A 102 21.15 0.88 3.88
CA CYS A 102 21.02 1.18 5.30
C CYS A 102 20.18 2.44 5.56
N LEU A 103 20.47 3.51 4.80
CA LEU A 103 19.82 4.81 4.94
C LEU A 103 18.35 4.80 4.51
N SER A 104 17.94 3.88 3.63
CA SER A 104 16.52 3.69 3.28
C SER A 104 15.68 3.16 4.45
N ILE A 105 16.30 2.51 5.43
CA ILE A 105 15.64 1.95 6.61
C ILE A 105 15.74 2.90 7.81
N GLN A 106 16.93 3.46 8.05
CA GLN A 106 17.18 4.31 9.20
C GLN A 106 18.30 5.32 8.89
N HIS A 107 18.10 6.58 9.26
CA HIS A 107 19.16 7.59 9.23
C HIS A 107 20.33 7.20 10.15
N ASP A 108 21.54 7.35 9.64
CA ASP A 108 22.77 6.99 10.35
C ASP A 108 23.91 7.93 9.97
N ALA A 109 24.29 8.79 10.92
CA ALA A 109 25.30 9.83 10.70
C ALA A 109 26.69 9.25 10.38
N ASP A 110 27.03 8.06 10.88
CA ASP A 110 28.33 7.42 10.58
C ASP A 110 28.39 7.02 9.11
N ILE A 111 27.29 6.45 8.59
CA ILE A 111 27.18 6.01 7.19
C ILE A 111 27.24 7.22 6.25
N GLU A 112 26.54 8.30 6.60
CA GLU A 112 26.60 9.55 5.82
C GLU A 112 28.00 10.16 5.80
N ALA A 113 28.71 10.14 6.93
CA ALA A 113 30.10 10.60 7.00
C ALA A 113 31.02 9.77 6.09
N ILE A 114 30.83 8.45 6.04
CA ILE A 114 31.60 7.55 5.15
C ILE A 114 31.33 7.88 3.68
N LEU A 115 30.06 8.06 3.29
CA LEU A 115 29.69 8.44 1.92
C LEU A 115 30.27 9.80 1.52
N ASN A 116 30.18 10.79 2.41
CA ASN A 116 30.74 12.11 2.17
C ASN A 116 32.26 12.08 1.97
N ARG A 117 32.97 11.26 2.76
CA ARG A 117 34.42 11.06 2.57
C ARG A 117 34.76 10.40 1.23
N GLN A 118 33.92 9.49 0.73
CA GLN A 118 34.13 8.86 -0.58
C GLN A 118 33.84 9.80 -1.76
N ARG A 119 32.90 10.73 -1.57
CA ARG A 119 32.50 11.76 -2.55
C ARG A 119 33.45 12.94 -2.59
N ALA A 120 34.10 13.26 -1.46
CA ALA A 120 35.13 14.29 -1.42
C ALA A 120 36.20 13.93 -2.47
N PRO A 121 36.46 14.81 -3.45
CA PRO A 121 37.56 14.56 -4.37
C PRO A 121 38.79 14.36 -3.49
N ALA A 122 39.57 13.31 -3.76
CA ALA A 122 40.93 13.25 -3.24
C ALA A 122 41.53 14.59 -3.64
N ARG A 123 41.71 15.50 -2.67
CA ARG A 123 42.45 16.73 -2.86
C ARG A 123 43.88 16.25 -3.01
N GLU A 124 44.18 15.71 -4.19
CA GLU A 124 45.52 15.72 -4.72
C GLU A 124 45.97 17.14 -4.48
N GLU A 125 47.03 17.26 -3.69
CA GLU A 125 47.95 18.37 -3.74
C GLU A 125 48.35 18.53 -5.21
N ARG A 126 47.49 19.14 -6.02
CA ARG A 126 47.92 19.87 -7.19
C ARG A 126 48.65 21.04 -6.59
N GLU A 127 49.96 20.82 -6.40
CA GLU A 127 50.94 21.88 -6.50
C GLU A 127 50.43 22.91 -7.49
N SER A 128 50.45 24.17 -7.06
CA SER A 128 50.06 25.33 -7.83
C SER A 128 50.88 25.41 -9.11
N GLY A 129 50.45 24.69 -10.14
CA GLY A 129 50.99 24.70 -11.50
C GLY A 129 49.97 25.19 -12.52
N MET A 130 48.88 25.81 -12.05
CA MET A 130 47.85 26.42 -12.90
C MET A 130 47.42 27.79 -12.35
N GLY A 131 48.35 28.48 -11.69
CA GLY A 131 48.23 29.90 -11.33
C GLY A 131 48.93 30.84 -12.32
N ASP A 132 49.66 30.29 -13.31
CA ASP A 132 50.56 31.06 -14.19
C ASP A 132 50.13 31.02 -15.69
N LEU A 133 48.94 30.51 -16.00
CA LEU A 133 48.42 30.47 -17.38
C LEU A 133 47.18 31.35 -17.65
N PHE A 134 46.55 31.87 -16.60
CA PHE A 134 45.51 32.88 -16.71
C PHE A 134 45.78 33.94 -15.64
N GLY A 135 46.51 34.99 -16.04
CA GLY A 135 46.88 36.11 -15.19
C GLY A 135 45.65 36.85 -14.67
N PHE A 136 45.22 36.49 -13.47
CA PHE A 136 44.24 37.25 -12.71
C PHE A 136 44.75 37.39 -11.28
N ASP A 137 45.83 38.14 -11.15
CA ASP A 137 46.35 38.63 -9.89
C ASP A 137 45.83 40.05 -9.70
N GLU A 138 44.58 40.19 -9.27
CA GLU A 138 44.10 41.41 -8.59
C GLU A 138 42.72 41.19 -7.98
N PHE A 139 42.54 41.77 -6.78
CA PHE A 139 41.35 41.75 -5.93
C PHE A 139 41.19 40.54 -5.00
N SER A 140 42.11 40.46 -4.03
CA SER A 140 41.72 40.08 -2.66
C SER A 140 41.61 41.32 -1.77
N GLN A 141 40.41 41.51 -1.22
CA GLN A 141 40.07 42.22 0.03
C GLN A 141 40.29 43.74 0.16
N ALA A 142 39.22 44.50 -0.09
CA ALA A 142 38.68 45.64 0.68
C ALA A 142 37.32 45.96 0.00
N GLU A 143 36.16 46.18 0.62
CA GLU A 143 35.76 46.85 1.85
C GLU A 143 34.40 46.31 2.29
N ALA A 144 34.14 46.29 3.60
CA ALA A 144 32.80 46.24 4.14
C ALA A 144 32.21 47.66 4.14
N GLN A 145 31.00 47.85 3.62
CA GLN A 145 30.05 48.86 4.10
C GLN A 145 28.65 48.71 3.47
N ASP A 146 27.64 48.93 4.32
CA ASP A 146 26.20 48.97 4.10
C ASP A 146 25.77 49.76 2.85
N ALA A 147 24.75 49.26 2.14
CA ALA A 147 23.60 50.06 1.68
C ALA A 147 22.49 49.18 1.04
N ASP A 148 21.32 49.33 1.63
CA ASP A 148 19.94 49.12 1.20
C ASP A 148 19.57 48.92 -0.30
N ALA A 149 18.51 48.10 -0.48
CA ALA A 149 17.55 47.96 -1.60
C ALA A 149 17.91 47.09 -2.84
N PRO A 150 16.93 46.53 -3.60
CA PRO A 150 15.53 46.21 -3.30
C PRO A 150 15.14 44.74 -3.66
N GLU A 151 13.95 44.36 -3.20
CA GLU A 151 13.20 43.14 -3.49
C GLU A 151 12.95 42.97 -5.01
N VAL A 152 13.37 41.83 -5.58
CA VAL A 152 12.97 41.38 -6.92
C VAL A 152 12.48 39.93 -6.86
N ASP A 153 11.20 39.83 -7.18
CA ASP A 153 10.37 38.65 -7.31
C ASP A 153 10.67 37.92 -8.63
N GLY A 154 10.63 36.58 -8.61
CA GLY A 154 10.40 35.77 -9.81
C GLY A 154 11.51 34.81 -10.29
N PHE A 155 11.14 33.53 -10.22
CA PHE A 155 11.42 32.40 -11.15
C PHE A 155 12.43 31.31 -10.77
N ASP A 156 11.86 30.22 -10.23
CA ASP A 156 11.94 28.80 -10.61
C ASP A 156 13.29 28.17 -11.01
N ALA A 157 13.73 27.22 -10.17
CA ALA A 157 14.42 25.99 -10.62
C ALA A 157 14.32 24.87 -9.55
N GLU A 158 13.48 23.89 -9.85
CA GLU A 158 13.71 22.44 -9.74
C GLU A 158 14.12 21.81 -8.39
N ALA A 159 13.08 21.28 -7.72
CA ALA A 159 12.91 19.86 -7.38
C ALA A 159 14.10 19.10 -6.74
N ASP A 160 14.13 19.18 -5.41
CA ASP A 160 14.74 18.19 -4.51
C ASP A 160 13.82 16.96 -4.39
N ASP A 161 14.23 15.84 -5.00
CA ASP A 161 13.45 14.60 -5.10
C ASP A 161 13.96 13.52 -4.11
N SER A 162 14.22 13.90 -2.85
CA SER A 162 14.77 12.99 -1.84
C SER A 162 14.01 12.95 -0.50
N ALA A 163 12.76 13.43 -0.45
CA ALA A 163 11.89 13.37 0.73
C ALA A 163 10.67 12.45 0.54
N GLY A 164 10.92 11.23 0.07
CA GLY A 164 9.88 10.30 -0.39
C GLY A 164 9.73 9.00 0.40
N PHE A 165 9.92 8.93 1.73
CA PHE A 165 9.66 7.66 2.45
C PHE A 165 9.01 7.72 3.84
N HIS A 166 8.57 8.89 4.31
CA HIS A 166 7.77 8.98 5.55
C HIS A 166 6.56 9.89 5.39
N ARG A 167 5.68 9.58 4.42
CA ARG A 167 4.29 10.04 4.47
C ARG A 167 3.39 8.84 4.75
N ARG A 168 3.20 8.64 6.06
CA ARG A 168 2.09 7.88 6.66
C ARG A 168 0.84 8.22 5.85
N HIS A 169 0.42 7.29 4.99
CA HIS A 169 -0.84 7.38 4.27
C HIS A 169 -1.96 7.28 5.32
N GLN A 170 -2.28 8.40 5.95
CA GLN A 170 -3.67 8.65 6.28
C GLN A 170 -4.34 8.74 4.92
N ILE A 171 -4.95 7.63 4.51
CA ILE A 171 -5.95 7.64 3.45
C ILE A 171 -7.00 8.63 3.95
N ASP A 172 -6.90 9.88 3.50
CA ASP A 172 -8.04 10.75 3.44
C ASP A 172 -9.00 10.01 2.51
N VAL A 173 -9.90 9.24 3.14
CA VAL A 173 -11.11 8.75 2.51
C VAL A 173 -11.86 10.03 2.19
N GLU A 174 -11.53 10.60 1.03
CA GLU A 174 -12.22 11.72 0.43
C GLU A 174 -13.67 11.30 0.44
N LYS A 175 -14.42 11.89 1.39
CA LYS A 175 -15.83 11.61 1.58
C LYS A 175 -16.47 12.07 0.29
N ARG A 176 -16.66 11.14 -0.66
CA ARG A 176 -17.69 11.27 -1.69
C ARG A 176 -18.91 11.83 -0.98
N PRO A 177 -19.55 12.89 -1.50
CA PRO A 177 -20.70 13.47 -0.85
C PRO A 177 -21.72 12.34 -0.64
N ARG A 178 -21.92 11.92 0.61
CA ARG A 178 -22.85 10.85 1.02
C ARG A 178 -24.31 11.28 0.88
N ASP A 179 -24.57 12.30 0.06
CA ASP A 179 -25.88 12.89 -0.18
C ASP A 179 -26.61 12.27 -1.38
N ALA A 180 -25.99 11.33 -2.10
CA ALA A 180 -26.66 10.49 -3.08
C ALA A 180 -27.37 9.29 -2.44
N GLN A 181 -28.06 9.48 -1.30
CA GLN A 181 -28.89 8.41 -0.75
C GLN A 181 -30.15 8.22 -1.61
N THR A 182 -30.42 6.97 -2.00
CA THR A 182 -31.58 6.69 -2.85
C THR A 182 -32.90 7.03 -2.12
N PRO A 183 -33.92 7.56 -2.82
CA PRO A 183 -35.22 7.89 -2.21
C PRO A 183 -35.85 6.70 -1.46
N SER A 184 -35.61 5.49 -1.95
CA SER A 184 -36.06 4.23 -1.35
C SER A 184 -35.42 3.94 0.01
N LEU A 185 -34.13 4.24 0.19
CA LEU A 185 -33.40 4.12 1.47
C LEU A 185 -34.00 5.04 2.54
N ARG A 186 -34.29 6.30 2.19
CA ARG A 186 -34.86 7.30 3.11
C ARG A 186 -36.26 6.94 3.57
N ILE A 187 -37.09 6.36 2.69
CA ILE A 187 -38.44 5.90 3.03
C ILE A 187 -38.40 4.74 4.02
N ILE A 188 -37.52 3.76 3.78
CA ILE A 188 -37.35 2.59 4.65
C ILE A 188 -36.89 3.01 6.04
N TYR A 189 -35.85 3.86 6.11
CA TYR A 189 -35.33 4.37 7.38
C TYR A 189 -36.38 5.17 8.16
N ARG A 190 -37.12 6.08 7.50
CA ARG A 190 -38.17 6.87 8.18
C ARG A 190 -39.27 5.98 8.77
N LYS A 191 -39.65 4.90 8.07
CA LYS A 191 -40.61 3.92 8.58
C LYS A 191 -40.06 3.17 9.81
N LEU A 192 -38.80 2.73 9.75
CA LEU A 192 -38.10 2.09 10.87
C LEU A 192 -38.01 3.00 12.10
N ALA A 193 -37.55 4.24 11.91
CA ALA A 193 -37.36 5.20 13.00
C ALA A 193 -38.68 5.57 13.69
N SER A 194 -39.79 5.65 12.93
CA SER A 194 -41.12 5.92 13.48
C SER A 194 -41.67 4.76 14.32
N ALA A 195 -41.38 3.51 13.93
CA ALA A 195 -41.86 2.33 14.63
C ALA A 195 -41.00 1.95 15.86
N LEU A 196 -39.72 2.30 15.83
CA LEU A 196 -38.74 2.03 16.90
C LEU A 196 -38.53 3.21 17.86
N HIS A 197 -39.41 4.22 17.83
CA HIS A 197 -39.22 5.43 18.62
C HIS A 197 -39.38 5.16 20.14
N PRO A 198 -38.36 5.43 20.99
CA PRO A 198 -38.37 5.07 22.40
C PRO A 198 -39.45 5.78 23.23
N ASP A 199 -39.89 6.99 22.84
CA ASP A 199 -40.91 7.76 23.58
C ASP A 199 -42.31 7.12 23.62
N ARG A 200 -42.55 6.08 22.82
CA ARG A 200 -43.86 5.41 22.77
C ARG A 200 -43.93 4.16 23.66
N GLU A 201 -42.84 3.77 24.31
CA GLU A 201 -42.79 2.58 25.15
C GLU A 201 -42.74 2.90 26.63
N SER A 202 -43.70 2.37 27.39
CA SER A 202 -43.78 2.51 28.85
C SER A 202 -42.99 1.44 29.60
N ASP A 203 -42.66 0.33 28.94
CA ASP A 203 -41.87 -0.76 29.51
C ASP A 203 -40.35 -0.47 29.35
N PRO A 204 -39.57 -0.43 30.46
CA PRO A 204 -38.14 -0.15 30.42
C PRO A 204 -37.32 -1.18 29.64
N GLU A 205 -37.68 -2.46 29.63
CA GLU A 205 -36.93 -3.51 28.91
C GLU A 205 -37.13 -3.40 27.40
N GLU A 206 -38.38 -3.24 26.96
CA GLU A 206 -38.71 -3.03 25.55
C GLU A 206 -38.19 -1.68 25.03
N ARG A 207 -38.12 -0.65 25.88
CA ARG A 207 -37.48 0.63 25.53
C ARG A 207 -35.97 0.47 25.27
N ALA A 208 -35.27 -0.33 26.07
CA ALA A 208 -33.86 -0.64 25.84
C ALA A 208 -33.67 -1.42 24.54
N ARG A 209 -34.51 -2.42 24.28
CA ARG A 209 -34.51 -3.21 23.04
C ARG A 209 -34.73 -2.32 21.80
N LYS A 210 -35.75 -1.45 21.82
CA LYS A 210 -36.04 -0.52 20.71
C LYS A 210 -34.92 0.49 20.49
N THR A 211 -34.28 0.95 21.56
CA THR A 211 -33.12 1.85 21.47
C THR A 211 -31.94 1.18 20.76
N ALA A 212 -31.64 -0.08 21.10
CA ALA A 212 -30.59 -0.84 20.43
C ALA A 212 -30.90 -1.06 18.93
N LEU A 213 -32.16 -1.39 18.60
CA LEU A 213 -32.61 -1.55 17.22
C LEU A 213 -32.55 -0.23 16.42
N LEU A 214 -32.91 0.90 17.04
CA LEU A 214 -32.82 2.22 16.43
C LEU A 214 -31.36 2.63 16.19
N GLN A 215 -30.45 2.36 17.13
CA GLN A 215 -29.01 2.59 16.94
C GLN A 215 -28.48 1.79 15.75
N ARG A 216 -28.87 0.51 15.62
CA ARG A 216 -28.51 -0.34 14.49
C ARG A 216 -29.08 0.21 13.17
N ALA A 217 -30.34 0.67 13.16
CA ALA A 217 -30.96 1.31 12.00
C ALA A 217 -30.24 2.60 11.59
N ASN A 218 -29.86 3.44 12.55
CA ASN A 218 -29.11 4.68 12.31
C ASN A 218 -27.74 4.40 11.68
N GLN A 219 -27.06 3.35 12.15
CA GLN A 219 -25.76 2.95 11.60
C GLN A 219 -25.89 2.41 10.17
N SER A 220 -26.86 1.54 9.91
CA SER A 220 -27.14 1.05 8.55
C SER A 220 -27.52 2.19 7.60
N TYR A 221 -28.28 3.17 8.07
CA TYR A 221 -28.64 4.35 7.28
C TYR A 221 -27.42 5.22 6.94
N LYS A 222 -26.55 5.49 7.91
CA LYS A 222 -25.28 6.24 7.70
C LYS A 222 -24.33 5.55 6.73
N ASN A 223 -24.36 4.22 6.68
CA ASN A 223 -23.55 3.39 5.79
C ASN A 223 -24.24 3.10 4.45
N GLY A 224 -25.47 3.60 4.25
CA GLY A 224 -26.26 3.32 3.05
C GLY A 224 -26.61 1.83 2.87
N ASP A 225 -26.61 1.01 3.92
CA ASP A 225 -26.83 -0.44 3.88
C ASP A 225 -28.33 -0.78 3.81
N LEU A 226 -28.84 -0.90 2.58
CA LEU A 226 -30.23 -1.22 2.28
C LEU A 226 -30.60 -2.63 2.79
N LEU A 227 -29.69 -3.59 2.71
CA LEU A 227 -29.97 -4.95 3.18
C LEU A 227 -30.13 -5.00 4.69
N ALA A 228 -29.28 -4.30 5.44
CA ALA A 228 -29.41 -4.25 6.88
C ALA A 228 -30.73 -3.57 7.30
N LEU A 229 -31.14 -2.50 6.62
CA LEU A 229 -32.42 -1.84 6.90
C LEU A 229 -33.63 -2.73 6.55
N LEU A 230 -33.61 -3.42 5.42
CA LEU A 230 -34.67 -4.40 5.08
C LEU A 230 -34.70 -5.57 6.07
N GLY A 231 -33.53 -6.02 6.54
CA GLY A 231 -33.42 -7.08 7.54
C GLY A 231 -34.03 -6.68 8.88
N LEU A 232 -33.78 -5.45 9.31
CA LEU A 232 -34.39 -4.88 10.51
C LEU A 232 -35.91 -4.77 10.39
N GLN A 233 -36.46 -4.42 9.22
CA GLN A 233 -37.91 -4.39 9.01
C GLN A 233 -38.58 -5.76 9.13
N LEU A 234 -37.89 -6.82 8.70
CA LEU A 234 -38.34 -8.20 8.88
C LEU A 234 -38.23 -8.65 10.34
N GLU A 235 -37.14 -8.31 11.02
CA GLU A 235 -36.87 -8.67 12.42
C GLU A 235 -37.94 -8.13 13.38
N ILE A 236 -38.45 -6.93 13.11
CA ILE A 236 -39.49 -6.27 13.91
C ILE A 236 -40.91 -6.57 13.41
N ALA A 237 -41.06 -7.52 12.49
CA ALA A 237 -42.32 -7.92 11.85
C ALA A 237 -43.14 -6.76 11.24
N MET A 238 -42.49 -5.63 10.92
CA MET A 238 -43.13 -4.51 10.20
C MET A 238 -43.44 -4.87 8.75
N VAL A 239 -42.70 -5.85 8.21
CA VAL A 239 -42.80 -6.38 6.85
C VAL A 239 -42.65 -7.89 6.96
N ASP A 240 -43.34 -8.65 6.13
CA ASP A 240 -43.07 -10.08 5.92
C ASP A 240 -42.48 -10.33 4.53
N ALA A 241 -41.91 -11.52 4.32
CA ALA A 241 -41.32 -11.89 3.03
C ALA A 241 -42.38 -11.86 1.90
N ALA A 242 -43.65 -12.12 2.21
CA ALA A 242 -44.76 -12.05 1.27
C ALA A 242 -45.05 -10.60 0.83
N HIS A 243 -44.95 -9.62 1.74
CA HIS A 243 -45.11 -8.20 1.44
C HIS A 243 -43.96 -7.71 0.56
N LEU A 244 -42.71 -8.09 0.83
CA LEU A 244 -41.57 -7.81 -0.05
C LEU A 244 -41.76 -8.40 -1.45
N SER A 245 -42.31 -9.60 -1.55
CA SER A 245 -42.63 -10.26 -2.83
C SER A 245 -43.87 -9.67 -3.52
N SER A 246 -44.72 -8.95 -2.80
CA SER A 246 -45.88 -8.24 -3.33
C SER A 246 -45.55 -6.81 -3.79
N LEU A 247 -44.33 -6.31 -3.53
CA LEU A 247 -43.91 -4.99 -3.95
C LEU A 247 -43.93 -4.85 -5.47
N ALA A 248 -44.30 -3.66 -5.95
CA ALA A 248 -44.29 -3.36 -7.37
C ALA A 248 -42.87 -3.49 -7.95
N ASP A 249 -42.75 -4.03 -9.16
CA ASP A 249 -41.47 -4.21 -9.86
C ASP A 249 -40.66 -2.89 -9.97
N ALA A 250 -41.33 -1.73 -9.96
CA ALA A 250 -40.69 -0.41 -9.92
C ALA A 250 -39.89 -0.18 -8.63
N GLN A 251 -40.42 -0.56 -7.47
CA GLN A 251 -39.72 -0.43 -6.18
C GLN A 251 -38.57 -1.44 -6.08
N ILE A 252 -38.77 -2.66 -6.56
CA ILE A 252 -37.72 -3.70 -6.59
C ILE A 252 -36.57 -3.26 -7.51
N LYS A 253 -36.86 -2.58 -8.62
CA LYS A 253 -35.84 -2.01 -9.50
C LYS A 253 -34.96 -0.97 -8.79
N ASP A 254 -35.55 -0.12 -7.93
CA ASP A 254 -34.78 0.83 -7.13
C ASP A 254 -33.92 0.15 -6.07
N TYR A 255 -34.39 -0.95 -5.46
CA TYR A 255 -33.56 -1.78 -4.58
C TYR A 255 -32.40 -2.43 -5.34
N VAL A 256 -32.66 -3.03 -6.50
CA VAL A 256 -31.61 -3.61 -7.36
C VAL A 256 -30.55 -2.56 -7.71
N ARG A 257 -30.93 -1.30 -7.98
CA ARG A 257 -29.96 -0.21 -8.21
C ARG A 257 -29.09 0.04 -6.98
N ALA A 258 -29.69 0.16 -5.80
CA ALA A 258 -28.96 0.40 -4.56
C ALA A 258 -28.05 -0.79 -4.17
N LEU A 259 -28.50 -2.03 -4.38
CA LEU A 259 -27.69 -3.23 -4.13
C LEU A 259 -26.49 -3.34 -5.08
N LYS A 260 -26.64 -2.92 -6.34
CA LYS A 260 -25.50 -2.86 -7.27
C LYS A 260 -24.45 -1.86 -6.81
N ALA A 261 -24.88 -0.67 -6.34
CA ALA A 261 -23.97 0.33 -5.81
C ALA A 261 -23.20 -0.21 -4.58
N GLN A 262 -23.90 -0.83 -3.63
CA GLN A 262 -23.26 -1.45 -2.46
C GLN A 262 -22.28 -2.57 -2.81
N LEU A 263 -22.62 -3.39 -3.81
CA LEU A 263 -21.70 -4.44 -4.25
C LEU A 263 -20.44 -3.82 -4.86
N ALA A 264 -20.57 -2.78 -5.68
CA ALA A 264 -19.43 -2.06 -6.24
C ALA A 264 -18.57 -1.42 -5.15
N ASP A 265 -19.18 -0.76 -4.16
CA ASP A 265 -18.45 -0.14 -3.04
C ASP A 265 -17.63 -1.19 -2.26
N LEU A 266 -18.19 -2.39 -2.02
CA LEU A 266 -17.48 -3.49 -1.36
C LEU A 266 -16.35 -4.07 -2.22
N GLU A 267 -16.54 -4.17 -3.53
CA GLU A 267 -15.52 -4.64 -4.46
C GLU A 267 -14.37 -3.62 -4.59
N ASP A 268 -14.67 -2.33 -4.57
CA ASP A 268 -13.70 -1.23 -4.54
C ASP A 268 -12.88 -1.27 -3.24
N GLU A 269 -13.51 -1.44 -2.08
CA GLU A 269 -12.83 -1.56 -0.78
C GLU A 269 -11.87 -2.77 -0.75
N ILE A 270 -12.32 -3.92 -1.25
CA ILE A 270 -11.45 -5.11 -1.38
C ILE A 270 -10.27 -4.83 -2.31
N THR A 271 -10.49 -4.11 -3.42
CA THR A 271 -9.44 -3.78 -4.38
C THR A 271 -8.38 -2.87 -3.75
N LEU A 272 -8.79 -1.89 -2.94
CA LEU A 272 -7.88 -1.02 -2.22
C LEU A 272 -7.03 -1.79 -1.20
N ILE A 273 -7.63 -2.72 -0.46
CA ILE A 273 -6.90 -3.60 0.45
C ILE A 273 -5.87 -4.45 -0.32
N GLU A 274 -6.27 -5.05 -1.44
CA GLU A 274 -5.36 -5.86 -2.26
C GLU A 274 -4.20 -5.03 -2.84
N GLN A 275 -4.45 -3.77 -3.21
CA GLN A 275 -3.41 -2.86 -3.69
C GLN A 275 -2.42 -2.48 -2.58
N ASP A 276 -2.91 -2.12 -1.39
CA ASP A 276 -2.06 -1.80 -0.24
C ASP A 276 -1.15 -2.97 0.13
N LEU A 277 -1.69 -4.20 0.15
CA LEU A 277 -0.90 -5.40 0.40
C LEU A 277 0.18 -5.63 -0.67
N ARG A 278 -0.10 -5.35 -1.95
CA ARG A 278 0.93 -5.46 -3.01
C ARG A 278 2.06 -4.45 -2.87
N ILE A 279 1.74 -3.25 -2.38
CA ILE A 279 2.75 -2.20 -2.18
C ILE A 279 3.65 -2.56 -0.99
N ASN A 280 3.05 -3.10 0.08
CA ASN A 280 3.74 -3.30 1.35
C ASN A 280 4.34 -4.71 1.53
N MET A 281 3.92 -5.72 0.75
CA MET A 281 4.48 -7.08 0.80
C MET A 281 5.11 -7.47 -0.55
N PRO A 282 6.44 -7.63 -0.64
CA PRO A 282 7.14 -7.96 -1.89
C PRO A 282 6.58 -9.19 -2.63
N PHE A 283 6.31 -10.29 -1.92
CA PHE A 283 5.80 -11.52 -2.57
C PHE A 283 4.33 -11.39 -3.00
N ALA A 284 3.57 -10.49 -2.38
CA ALA A 284 2.22 -10.18 -2.81
C ALA A 284 2.19 -9.46 -4.16
N ALA A 285 3.21 -8.64 -4.46
CA ALA A 285 3.33 -7.93 -5.74
C ALA A 285 3.43 -8.90 -6.94
N SER A 286 4.17 -10.01 -6.78
CA SER A 286 4.31 -11.05 -7.80
C SER A 286 3.10 -11.99 -7.94
N ALA A 287 2.16 -11.94 -7.00
CA ALA A 287 1.01 -12.82 -7.02
C ALA A 287 -0.06 -12.32 -8.00
N GLY A 288 -0.39 -13.15 -9.00
CA GLY A 288 -1.43 -12.81 -9.98
C GLY A 288 -2.79 -12.50 -9.34
N LYS A 289 -3.35 -13.46 -8.60
CA LYS A 289 -4.57 -13.24 -7.79
C LYS A 289 -4.27 -13.47 -6.32
N LEU A 290 -4.49 -12.43 -5.52
CA LEU A 290 -4.34 -12.49 -4.08
C LEU A 290 -5.56 -13.16 -3.43
N ASP A 291 -5.29 -14.06 -2.48
CA ASP A 291 -6.29 -14.73 -1.65
C ASP A 291 -5.99 -14.42 -0.17
N PRO A 292 -6.97 -14.00 0.65
CA PRO A 292 -6.76 -13.75 2.07
C PRO A 292 -6.16 -14.92 2.85
N ARG A 293 -6.35 -16.15 2.35
CA ARG A 293 -5.84 -17.38 2.97
C ARG A 293 -4.36 -17.61 2.66
N ALA A 294 -3.84 -17.02 1.60
CA ALA A 294 -2.44 -17.15 1.21
C ALA A 294 -1.51 -16.22 1.99
N ILE A 295 -2.07 -15.27 2.77
CA ILE A 295 -1.27 -14.27 3.50
C ILE A 295 -0.26 -14.91 4.45
N ASP A 296 -0.61 -16.00 5.16
CA ASP A 296 0.34 -16.65 6.06
C ASP A 296 1.53 -17.26 5.28
N THR A 297 1.26 -17.86 4.12
CA THR A 297 2.31 -18.39 3.23
C THR A 297 3.20 -17.28 2.66
N LEU A 298 2.64 -16.12 2.34
CA LEU A 298 3.42 -14.97 1.86
C LEU A 298 4.35 -14.44 2.97
N ILE A 299 3.85 -14.38 4.21
CA ILE A 299 4.66 -14.01 5.38
C ILE A 299 5.79 -15.02 5.59
N GLU A 300 5.52 -16.32 5.48
CA GLU A 300 6.55 -17.36 5.57
C GLU A 300 7.62 -17.19 4.50
N GLN A 301 7.24 -16.91 3.25
CA GLN A 301 8.17 -16.64 2.16
C GLN A 301 9.06 -15.41 2.43
N GLU A 302 8.50 -14.34 3.00
CA GLU A 302 9.27 -13.18 3.42
C GLU A 302 10.27 -13.53 4.52
N LEU A 303 9.85 -14.28 5.53
CA LEU A 303 10.72 -14.71 6.62
C LEU A 303 11.86 -15.60 6.12
N ASP A 304 11.57 -16.55 5.23
CA ASP A 304 12.57 -17.43 4.61
C ASP A 304 13.58 -16.63 3.78
N ALA A 305 13.12 -15.64 3.01
CA ALA A 305 13.99 -14.76 2.24
C ALA A 305 14.90 -13.93 3.16
N LEU A 306 14.37 -13.40 4.26
CA LEU A 306 15.17 -12.67 5.25
C LEU A 306 16.19 -13.57 5.94
N GLU A 307 15.84 -14.82 6.22
CA GLU A 307 16.77 -15.81 6.81
C GLU A 307 17.89 -16.19 5.85
N MET A 308 17.59 -16.31 4.55
CA MET A 308 18.61 -16.53 3.52
C MET A 308 19.62 -15.38 3.49
N VAL A 309 19.13 -14.12 3.45
CA VAL A 309 19.98 -12.93 3.48
C VAL A 309 20.79 -12.86 4.78
N GLU A 310 20.19 -13.22 5.92
CA GLU A 310 20.89 -13.26 7.21
C GLU A 310 22.04 -14.28 7.18
N GLY A 311 21.81 -15.47 6.61
CA GLY A 311 22.82 -16.51 6.44
C GLY A 311 23.98 -16.06 5.56
N GLU A 312 23.69 -15.38 4.44
CA GLU A 312 24.70 -14.83 3.55
C GLU A 312 25.54 -13.76 4.25
N LEU A 313 24.91 -12.81 4.93
CA LEU A 313 25.61 -11.76 5.67
C LEU A 313 26.50 -12.35 6.78
N LYS A 314 26.00 -13.32 7.56
CA LYS A 314 26.79 -14.01 8.59
C LYS A 314 28.00 -14.73 7.98
N SER A 315 27.81 -15.42 6.86
CA SER A 315 28.88 -16.12 6.15
C SER A 315 29.99 -15.14 5.74
N VAL A 316 29.64 -14.00 5.11
CA VAL A 316 30.60 -12.98 4.69
C VAL A 316 31.31 -12.35 5.89
N LEU A 317 30.55 -11.94 6.92
CA LEU A 317 31.09 -11.31 8.12
C LEU A 317 32.05 -12.23 8.88
N SER A 318 31.77 -13.54 8.95
CA SER A 318 32.66 -14.51 9.63
C SER A 318 34.03 -14.64 8.97
N ARG A 319 34.12 -14.34 7.67
CA ARG A 319 35.33 -14.46 6.84
C ARG A 319 35.90 -13.12 6.41
N LYS A 320 35.44 -12.01 7.01
CA LYS A 320 35.84 -10.65 6.64
C LYS A 320 37.35 -10.38 6.73
N ALA A 321 38.08 -11.13 7.54
CA ALA A 321 39.54 -11.04 7.66
C ALA A 321 40.31 -11.77 6.53
N GLU A 322 39.63 -12.62 5.75
CA GLU A 322 40.26 -13.39 4.67
C GLU A 322 40.32 -12.58 3.37
N VAL A 323 41.45 -11.93 3.10
CA VAL A 323 41.63 -11.06 1.90
C VAL A 323 41.29 -11.77 0.59
N ARG A 324 41.70 -13.03 0.40
CA ARG A 324 41.39 -13.80 -0.82
C ARG A 324 39.89 -14.03 -1.00
N PHE A 325 39.20 -14.37 0.08
CA PHE A 325 37.76 -14.56 0.09
C PHE A 325 37.04 -13.25 -0.24
N MET A 326 37.38 -12.16 0.45
CA MET A 326 36.74 -10.85 0.24
C MET A 326 36.91 -10.35 -1.20
N LYS A 327 38.09 -10.56 -1.81
CA LYS A 327 38.29 -10.23 -3.24
C LYS A 327 37.42 -11.06 -4.18
N SER A 328 37.29 -12.36 -3.90
CA SER A 328 36.42 -13.24 -4.70
C SER A 328 34.95 -12.84 -4.54
N TRP A 329 34.53 -12.57 -3.31
CA TRP A 329 33.18 -12.14 -2.99
C TRP A 329 32.83 -10.82 -3.67
N LEU A 330 33.69 -9.79 -3.59
CA LEU A 330 33.47 -8.50 -4.27
C LEU A 330 33.35 -8.64 -5.80
N ARG A 331 34.12 -9.55 -6.41
CA ARG A 331 34.01 -9.84 -7.85
C ARG A 331 32.68 -10.48 -8.19
N GLU A 332 32.21 -11.39 -7.35
CA GLU A 332 30.93 -12.04 -7.55
C GLU A 332 29.77 -11.04 -7.41
N GLN A 333 29.82 -10.19 -6.39
CA GLN A 333 28.81 -9.13 -6.22
C GLN A 333 28.76 -8.15 -7.39
N GLU A 334 29.91 -7.76 -7.95
CA GLU A 334 29.97 -6.92 -9.15
C GLU A 334 29.29 -7.62 -10.35
N ARG A 335 29.54 -8.93 -10.55
CA ARG A 335 28.89 -9.70 -11.63
C ARG A 335 27.40 -9.85 -11.42
N SER A 336 26.96 -10.20 -10.21
CA SER A 336 25.54 -10.35 -9.88
C SER A 336 24.80 -9.03 -10.08
N SER A 337 25.40 -7.90 -9.66
CA SER A 337 24.82 -6.57 -9.88
C SER A 337 24.71 -6.21 -11.36
N GLN A 338 25.68 -6.60 -12.19
CA GLN A 338 25.62 -6.38 -13.64
C GLN A 338 24.54 -7.23 -14.30
N ALA A 339 24.45 -8.51 -13.94
CA ALA A 339 23.44 -9.42 -14.46
C ALA A 339 22.01 -8.95 -14.11
N LEU A 340 21.78 -8.53 -12.87
CA LEU A 340 20.48 -7.98 -12.44
C LEU A 340 20.12 -6.69 -13.17
N ALA A 341 21.10 -5.82 -13.44
CA ALA A 341 20.85 -4.61 -14.21
C ALA A 341 20.44 -4.95 -15.65
N GLU A 342 21.14 -5.89 -16.30
CA GLU A 342 20.82 -6.36 -17.66
C GLU A 342 19.40 -6.95 -17.72
N GLU A 343 19.05 -7.84 -16.79
CA GLU A 343 17.71 -8.44 -16.70
C GLU A 343 16.62 -7.38 -16.48
N SER A 344 16.83 -6.44 -15.55
CA SER A 344 15.88 -5.35 -15.29
C SER A 344 15.69 -4.44 -16.52
N TRP A 345 16.74 -4.19 -17.29
CA TRP A 345 16.64 -3.44 -18.55
C TRP A 345 15.86 -4.21 -19.62
N GLU A 346 16.06 -5.51 -19.74
CA GLU A 346 15.31 -6.37 -20.66
C GLU A 346 13.82 -6.44 -20.29
N GLU A 347 13.49 -6.59 -19.01
CA GLU A 347 12.11 -6.56 -18.53
C GLU A 347 11.43 -5.21 -18.79
N ALA A 348 12.13 -4.10 -18.52
CA ALA A 348 11.61 -2.76 -18.77
C ALA A 348 11.36 -2.50 -20.27
N LEU A 349 12.25 -3.00 -21.14
CA LEU A 349 12.06 -2.96 -22.59
C LEU A 349 10.87 -3.81 -23.02
N ALA A 350 10.72 -5.03 -22.51
CA ALA A 350 9.58 -5.89 -22.81
C ALA A 350 8.25 -5.25 -22.37
N ALA A 351 8.19 -4.64 -21.18
CA ALA A 351 7.02 -3.93 -20.69
C ALA A 351 6.67 -2.69 -21.55
N LEU A 352 7.70 -1.96 -22.01
CA LEU A 352 7.53 -0.84 -22.95
C LEU A 352 7.00 -1.32 -24.29
N GLU A 353 7.54 -2.42 -24.84
CA GLU A 353 7.08 -3.02 -26.09
C GLU A 353 5.62 -3.50 -25.99
N ASP A 354 5.23 -4.11 -24.87
CA ASP A 354 3.86 -4.57 -24.63
C ASP A 354 2.89 -3.39 -24.48
N PHE A 355 3.32 -2.32 -23.79
CA PHE A 355 2.58 -1.06 -23.70
C PHE A 355 2.39 -0.43 -25.09
N LEU A 356 3.47 -0.33 -25.87
CA LEU A 356 3.42 0.18 -27.24
C LEU A 356 2.55 -0.70 -28.13
N ALA A 357 2.57 -2.02 -27.98
CA ALA A 357 1.69 -2.93 -28.71
C ALA A 357 0.21 -2.75 -28.33
N GLN A 358 -0.10 -2.43 -27.08
CA GLN A 358 -1.46 -2.15 -26.62
C GLN A 358 -1.98 -0.79 -27.12
N GLU A 359 -1.14 0.25 -27.11
CA GLU A 359 -1.50 1.61 -27.58
C GLU A 359 -1.50 1.75 -29.11
N LEU A 360 -0.57 1.08 -29.80
CA LEU A 360 -0.45 1.13 -31.26
C LEU A 360 -1.25 0.04 -31.98
N SER A 361 -1.87 -0.90 -31.25
CA SER A 361 -2.77 -1.88 -31.85
C SER A 361 -3.98 -1.17 -32.46
N PRO A 362 -4.25 -1.32 -33.78
CA PRO A 362 -5.39 -0.68 -34.41
C PRO A 362 -6.68 -1.21 -33.77
N ARG A 363 -7.39 -0.32 -33.05
CA ARG A 363 -8.73 -0.60 -32.52
C ARG A 363 -9.58 -1.17 -33.65
N ARG A 364 -9.85 -2.48 -33.61
CA ARG A 364 -10.72 -3.15 -34.58
C ARG A 364 -12.05 -2.40 -34.60
N ARG A 365 -12.29 -1.63 -35.67
CA ARG A 365 -13.59 -1.02 -35.94
C ARG A 365 -14.60 -2.17 -36.02
N ARG A 366 -15.45 -2.28 -35.00
CA ARG A 366 -16.62 -3.17 -35.04
C ARG A 366 -17.47 -2.73 -36.25
N ARG A 367 -17.61 -3.62 -37.23
CA ARG A 367 -18.65 -3.55 -38.27
C ARG A 367 -19.90 -4.20 -37.73
#